data_AF-A0A1A9AQS5-F1
#
_entry.id   AF-A0A1A9AQS5-F1
#
_cell.length_a   1.000
_cell.length_b   1.000
_cell.length_c   1.000
_cell.angle_alpha   90.00
_cell.angle_beta   90.00
_cell.angle_gamma   90.00
#
_symmetry.space_group_name_H-M   'P 1'
#
loop_
_entity.id
_entity.type
_entity.pdbx_description
1 polymer ?
#
loop_
_entity_poly.entity_id
_entity_poly.type
_entity_poly.pdbx_seq_one_letter_code
_entity_poly.pdbx_strand_id
1 'polypeptide(L)'
;MDIEKWRSDYPFFNKIWNLYGKFNEPVKENGYPPYTDLCKHISSNYREDRQKQNDICMKVLRNLWLISDDPDEDMINSLRCTYLNIWLYYQSKINNFPDDFINQIFSISKGMLDVLPDSYECTYDSSFEKKFEEPESIIKLNNFVDNIEIVESALLGERGINYFTCLNYVKECVTIYSEMKATYCMDADDVNNRFKDTCEELSTFKNIYTSELYNKVQKDEIVPSLSSIPLVPRVRFSQERRDKASISSEHDDSVNPVTGAISTVGGSVVGMGTFLLLMYQFTPFRSWVRSRVERQKGIGDHLDREEMDHMCLNGHGNNSIYSDDMGYNMGYNAM
;
A
#
# COMPACT_ATOMS: atom_id res chain seq x y z
N MET A 1 -1.33 -15.01 7.93
CA MET A 1 -2.54 -14.38 7.36
C MET A 1 -3.60 -15.46 7.23
N ASP A 2 -4.75 -15.28 7.88
CA ASP A 2 -5.88 -16.20 7.77
C ASP A 2 -6.83 -15.67 6.69
N ILE A 3 -6.59 -16.10 5.44
CA ILE A 3 -7.32 -15.61 4.27
C ILE A 3 -8.80 -15.93 4.36
N GLU A 4 -9.16 -17.12 4.87
CA GLU A 4 -10.57 -17.53 4.96
C GLU A 4 -11.32 -16.68 5.97
N LYS A 5 -10.69 -16.38 7.11
CA LYS A 5 -11.25 -15.42 8.07
C LYS A 5 -11.44 -14.04 7.42
N TRP A 6 -10.43 -13.50 6.76
CA TRP A 6 -10.53 -12.17 6.14
C TRP A 6 -11.53 -12.11 4.99
N ARG A 7 -11.66 -13.20 4.22
CA ARG A 7 -12.68 -13.34 3.19
C ARG A 7 -14.09 -13.31 3.79
N SER A 8 -14.27 -13.94 4.95
CA SER A 8 -15.53 -13.89 5.70
C SER A 8 -15.81 -12.51 6.30
N ASP A 9 -14.79 -11.87 6.88
CA ASP A 9 -14.94 -10.58 7.57
C ASP A 9 -15.15 -9.42 6.57
N TYR A 10 -14.52 -9.49 5.39
CA TYR A 10 -14.51 -8.43 4.38
C TYR A 10 -14.83 -8.97 2.97
N PRO A 11 -16.02 -9.54 2.73
CA PRO A 11 -16.37 -10.21 1.47
C PRO A 11 -16.32 -9.31 0.23
N PHE A 12 -16.48 -7.99 0.41
CA PHE A 12 -16.39 -7.01 -0.66
C PHE A 12 -14.98 -6.90 -1.29
N PHE A 13 -13.93 -7.36 -0.61
CA PHE A 13 -12.56 -7.44 -1.14
C PHE A 13 -12.23 -8.79 -1.81
N ASN A 14 -13.22 -9.47 -2.39
CA ASN A 14 -13.03 -10.79 -2.99
C ASN A 14 -11.86 -10.88 -3.99
N LYS A 15 -11.63 -9.85 -4.82
CA LYS A 15 -10.48 -9.82 -5.76
C LYS A 15 -9.14 -9.94 -5.03
N ILE A 16 -8.96 -9.25 -3.90
CA ILE A 16 -7.75 -9.32 -3.06
C ILE A 16 -7.62 -10.73 -2.45
N TRP A 17 -8.71 -11.29 -1.93
CA TRP A 17 -8.70 -12.63 -1.32
C TRP A 17 -8.44 -13.74 -2.33
N ASN A 18 -8.89 -13.58 -3.57
CA ASN A 18 -8.57 -14.50 -4.65
C ASN A 18 -7.09 -14.41 -5.02
N LEU A 19 -6.51 -13.21 -5.08
CA LEU A 19 -5.09 -13.03 -5.34
C LEU A 19 -4.23 -13.69 -4.25
N TYR A 20 -4.54 -13.48 -2.96
CA TYR A 20 -3.83 -14.17 -1.88
C TYR A 20 -4.05 -15.68 -1.89
N GLY A 21 -5.23 -16.14 -2.32
CA GLY A 21 -5.50 -17.55 -2.60
C GLY A 21 -4.51 -18.10 -3.61
N LYS A 22 -4.39 -17.44 -4.78
CA LYS A 22 -3.42 -17.77 -5.83
C LYS A 22 -2.00 -17.81 -5.27
N PHE A 23 -1.58 -16.81 -4.49
CA PHE A 23 -0.24 -16.78 -3.90
C PHE A 23 0.09 -17.97 -2.99
N ASN A 24 -0.92 -18.53 -2.32
CA ASN A 24 -0.78 -19.69 -1.44
C ASN A 24 -0.87 -21.04 -2.14
N GLU A 25 -1.33 -21.09 -3.40
CA GLU A 25 -1.47 -22.35 -4.13
C GLU A 25 -0.16 -23.14 -4.17
N PRO A 26 -0.23 -24.48 -4.10
CA PRO A 26 0.93 -25.33 -4.32
C PRO A 26 1.54 -25.08 -5.70
N VAL A 27 2.86 -24.98 -5.75
CA VAL A 27 3.58 -24.77 -7.01
C VAL A 27 3.60 -26.06 -7.80
N LYS A 28 3.14 -26.00 -9.05
CA LYS A 28 3.27 -27.08 -10.03
C LYS A 28 4.30 -26.66 -11.06
N GLU A 29 5.32 -27.50 -11.27
CA GLU A 29 6.43 -27.23 -12.18
C GLU A 29 6.34 -28.15 -13.40
N ASN A 30 6.02 -27.57 -14.56
CA ASN A 30 5.85 -28.29 -15.82
C ASN A 30 6.91 -27.85 -16.86
N GLY A 31 8.18 -27.78 -16.44
CA GLY A 31 9.28 -27.31 -17.27
C GLY A 31 9.81 -25.97 -16.80
N TYR A 32 9.81 -24.96 -17.67
CA TYR A 32 10.29 -23.61 -17.34
C TYR A 32 9.16 -22.75 -16.74
N PRO A 33 9.41 -21.93 -15.70
CA PRO A 33 10.68 -21.77 -14.99
C PRO A 33 11.01 -22.93 -14.03
N PRO A 34 12.30 -23.31 -13.89
CA PRO A 34 12.72 -24.43 -13.05
C PRO A 34 12.79 -24.04 -11.56
N TYR A 35 11.65 -23.70 -10.96
CA TYR A 35 11.58 -23.15 -9.59
C TYR A 35 12.28 -24.03 -8.56
N THR A 36 12.09 -25.35 -8.65
CA THR A 36 12.68 -26.31 -7.69
C THR A 36 14.20 -26.18 -7.65
N ASP A 37 14.85 -26.11 -8.80
CA ASP A 37 16.31 -26.10 -8.86
C ASP A 37 16.88 -24.74 -8.49
N LEU A 38 16.23 -23.64 -8.88
CA LEU A 38 16.57 -22.29 -8.43
C LEU A 38 16.48 -22.17 -6.90
N CYS A 39 15.42 -22.70 -6.30
CA CYS A 39 15.21 -22.62 -4.86
C CYS A 39 16.12 -23.54 -4.04
N LYS A 40 16.43 -24.74 -4.52
CA LYS A 40 17.44 -25.61 -3.87
C LYS A 40 18.78 -24.90 -3.73
N HIS A 41 19.18 -24.13 -4.74
CA HIS A 41 20.43 -23.37 -4.69
C HIS A 41 20.41 -22.34 -3.55
N ILE A 42 19.33 -21.55 -3.45
CA ILE A 42 19.17 -20.54 -2.39
C ILE A 42 19.14 -21.18 -1.01
N SER A 43 18.24 -22.15 -0.80
CA SER A 43 18.04 -22.77 0.51
C SER A 43 19.26 -23.56 1.00
N SER A 44 20.17 -23.96 0.10
CA SER A 44 21.42 -24.62 0.49
C SER A 44 22.34 -23.73 1.35
N ASN A 45 22.19 -22.40 1.21
CA ASN A 45 22.95 -21.41 1.99
C ASN A 45 22.42 -21.24 3.43
N TYR A 46 21.25 -21.83 3.74
CA TYR A 46 20.59 -21.70 5.04
C TYR A 46 20.51 -23.05 5.77
N ARG A 47 20.70 -23.01 7.10
CA ARG A 47 20.84 -24.22 7.93
C ARG A 47 19.52 -24.74 8.51
N GLU A 48 18.49 -23.89 8.62
CA GLU A 48 17.23 -24.21 9.29
C GLU A 48 16.09 -24.41 8.28
N ASP A 49 15.25 -25.43 8.52
CA ASP A 49 13.98 -25.73 7.84
C ASP A 49 13.98 -25.54 6.30
N ARG A 50 14.89 -26.26 5.63
CA ARG A 50 15.04 -26.23 4.17
C ARG A 50 13.75 -26.52 3.40
N GLN A 51 12.88 -27.36 3.95
CA GLN A 51 11.63 -27.71 3.29
C GLN A 51 10.72 -26.48 3.21
N LYS A 52 10.56 -25.78 4.33
CA LYS A 52 9.77 -24.56 4.43
C LYS A 52 10.36 -23.42 3.61
N GLN A 53 11.69 -23.27 3.59
CA GLN A 53 12.40 -22.31 2.75
C GLN A 53 12.21 -22.59 1.25
N ASN A 54 12.33 -23.85 0.84
CA ASN A 54 12.07 -24.22 -0.55
C ASN A 54 10.61 -23.94 -0.95
N ASP A 55 9.64 -24.27 -0.10
CA ASP A 55 8.23 -24.02 -0.37
C ASP A 55 7.93 -22.53 -0.57
N ILE A 56 8.38 -21.67 0.35
CA ILE A 56 8.17 -20.22 0.20
C ILE A 56 8.92 -19.66 -1.00
N CYS A 57 10.16 -20.11 -1.25
CA CYS A 57 10.95 -19.66 -2.40
C CYS A 57 10.23 -19.97 -3.71
N MET A 58 9.75 -21.21 -3.87
CA MET A 58 9.05 -21.62 -5.08
C MET A 58 7.77 -20.80 -5.27
N LYS A 59 7.01 -20.57 -4.19
CA LYS A 59 5.79 -19.73 -4.24
C LYS A 59 6.11 -18.31 -4.66
N VAL A 60 7.17 -17.71 -4.12
CA VAL A 60 7.60 -16.35 -4.47
C VAL A 60 8.01 -16.26 -5.94
N LEU A 61 8.89 -17.15 -6.42
CA LEU A 61 9.30 -17.14 -7.83
C LEU A 61 8.12 -17.33 -8.77
N ARG A 62 7.21 -18.26 -8.45
CA ARG A 62 5.98 -18.48 -9.22
C ARG A 62 5.08 -17.25 -9.22
N ASN A 63 4.90 -16.59 -8.07
CA ASN A 63 4.07 -15.39 -7.99
C ASN A 63 4.68 -14.21 -8.76
N LEU A 64 6.00 -14.04 -8.70
CA LEU A 64 6.73 -13.03 -9.48
C LEU A 64 6.54 -13.28 -10.98
N TRP A 65 6.74 -14.52 -11.42
CA TRP A 65 6.47 -14.92 -12.80
C TRP A 65 5.05 -14.58 -13.24
N LEU A 66 4.03 -15.00 -12.49
CA LEU A 66 2.62 -14.75 -12.84
C LEU A 66 2.26 -13.26 -12.87
N ILE A 67 2.92 -12.42 -12.07
CA ILE A 67 2.71 -10.97 -12.12
C ILE A 67 3.32 -10.38 -13.38
N SER A 68 4.47 -10.88 -13.81
CA SER A 68 5.22 -10.34 -14.94
C SER A 68 4.73 -10.85 -16.30
N ASP A 69 4.27 -12.10 -16.39
CA ASP A 69 3.90 -12.80 -17.63
C ASP A 69 2.43 -12.60 -18.03
N ASP A 70 1.54 -12.53 -17.03
CA ASP A 70 0.08 -12.54 -17.23
C ASP A 70 -0.53 -11.25 -16.65
N PRO A 71 -0.69 -10.18 -17.45
CA PRO A 71 -1.32 -8.96 -16.97
C PRO A 71 -2.79 -9.23 -16.63
N ASP A 72 -3.18 -8.86 -15.41
CA ASP A 72 -4.56 -9.04 -14.94
C ASP A 72 -5.41 -7.85 -15.40
N GLU A 73 -6.49 -8.10 -16.14
CA GLU A 73 -7.41 -7.07 -16.66
C GLU A 73 -8.02 -6.23 -15.52
N ASP A 74 -8.18 -6.80 -14.33
CA ASP A 74 -8.82 -6.17 -13.19
C ASP A 74 -7.84 -5.49 -12.23
N MET A 75 -6.55 -5.82 -12.29
CA MET A 75 -5.57 -5.34 -11.32
C MET A 75 -4.18 -5.12 -11.94
N ILE A 76 -3.78 -3.86 -12.02
CA ILE A 76 -2.45 -3.49 -12.51
C ILE A 76 -1.33 -4.17 -11.72
N ASN A 77 -0.25 -4.51 -12.43
CA ASN A 77 0.87 -5.28 -11.87
C ASN A 77 1.54 -4.61 -10.67
N SER A 78 1.61 -3.27 -10.63
CA SER A 78 2.14 -2.54 -9.47
C SER A 78 1.36 -2.79 -8.19
N LEU A 79 0.03 -2.91 -8.28
CA LEU A 79 -0.82 -3.23 -7.14
C LEU A 79 -0.68 -4.72 -6.76
N ARG A 80 -0.55 -5.62 -7.74
CA ARG A 80 -0.27 -7.04 -7.48
C ARG A 80 1.07 -7.24 -6.75
N CYS A 81 2.13 -6.51 -7.14
CA CYS A 81 3.41 -6.52 -6.43
C CYS A 81 3.28 -5.96 -5.01
N THR A 82 2.44 -4.93 -4.81
CA THR A 82 2.14 -4.40 -3.48
C THR A 82 1.54 -5.48 -2.59
N TYR A 83 0.52 -6.19 -3.09
CA TYR A 83 -0.07 -7.30 -2.34
C TYR A 83 0.91 -8.45 -2.13
N LEU A 84 1.78 -8.76 -3.09
CA LEU A 84 2.83 -9.77 -2.91
C LEU A 84 3.76 -9.41 -1.75
N ASN A 85 4.16 -8.15 -1.62
CA ASN A 85 4.98 -7.67 -0.50
C ASN A 85 4.23 -7.74 0.84
N ILE A 86 2.94 -7.39 0.88
CA ILE A 86 2.10 -7.55 2.09
C ILE A 86 1.97 -9.04 2.47
N TRP A 87 1.76 -9.91 1.48
CA TRP A 87 1.72 -11.35 1.71
C TRP A 87 3.04 -11.85 2.28
N LEU A 88 4.17 -11.45 1.69
CA LEU A 88 5.52 -11.76 2.16
C LEU A 88 5.74 -11.29 3.60
N TYR A 89 5.31 -10.07 3.95
CA TYR A 89 5.36 -9.58 5.33
C TYR A 89 4.70 -10.57 6.30
N TYR A 90 3.48 -11.01 6.01
CA TYR A 90 2.80 -11.98 6.87
C TYR A 90 3.46 -13.36 6.87
N GLN A 91 4.01 -13.80 5.73
CA GLN A 91 4.75 -15.06 5.66
C GLN A 91 6.02 -14.98 6.53
N SER A 92 6.82 -13.93 6.39
CA SER A 92 8.04 -13.71 7.17
C SER A 92 7.73 -13.57 8.65
N LYS A 93 6.67 -12.86 9.04
CA LYS A 93 6.27 -12.70 10.45
C LYS A 93 5.88 -14.01 11.13
N ILE A 94 5.18 -14.90 10.43
CA ILE A 94 4.77 -16.22 10.98
C ILE A 94 5.95 -17.18 11.02
N ASN A 95 6.81 -17.10 10.01
CA ASN A 95 7.78 -18.14 9.72
C ASN A 95 9.21 -17.77 10.07
N ASN A 96 9.45 -16.51 10.47
CA ASN A 96 10.74 -15.90 10.74
C ASN A 96 11.74 -16.04 9.57
N PHE A 97 11.28 -15.77 8.35
CA PHE A 97 12.18 -15.78 7.19
C PHE A 97 13.14 -14.57 7.23
N PRO A 98 14.46 -14.78 7.09
CA PRO A 98 15.42 -13.68 7.04
C PRO A 98 15.24 -12.79 5.80
N ASP A 99 15.46 -11.49 5.93
CA ASP A 99 15.38 -10.55 4.81
C ASP A 99 16.38 -10.88 3.70
N ASP A 100 17.59 -11.31 4.05
CA ASP A 100 18.64 -11.70 3.09
C ASP A 100 18.25 -12.93 2.27
N PHE A 101 17.44 -13.83 2.84
CA PHE A 101 16.87 -14.97 2.13
C PHE A 101 15.84 -14.52 1.10
N ILE A 102 14.90 -13.66 1.48
CA ILE A 102 13.88 -13.13 0.54
C ILE A 102 14.54 -12.29 -0.56
N ASN A 103 15.52 -11.45 -0.21
CA ASN A 103 16.30 -10.67 -1.19
C ASN A 103 16.99 -11.55 -2.24
N GLN A 104 17.55 -12.70 -1.85
CA GLN A 104 18.15 -13.63 -2.81
C GLN A 104 17.13 -14.22 -3.78
N ILE A 105 15.92 -14.51 -3.32
CA ILE A 105 14.83 -14.99 -4.20
C ILE A 105 14.50 -13.93 -5.24
N PHE A 106 14.32 -12.67 -4.85
CA PHE A 106 14.06 -11.58 -5.78
C PHE A 106 15.23 -11.33 -6.74
N SER A 107 16.47 -11.43 -6.26
CA SER A 107 17.66 -11.30 -7.10
C SER A 107 17.70 -12.35 -8.21
N ILE A 108 17.48 -13.63 -7.87
CA ILE A 108 17.43 -14.72 -8.85
C ILE A 108 16.23 -14.59 -9.78
N SER A 109 15.10 -14.07 -9.28
CA SER A 109 13.92 -13.84 -10.11
C SER A 109 14.19 -12.91 -11.28
N LYS A 110 15.10 -11.93 -11.17
CA LYS A 110 15.43 -11.01 -12.27
C LYS A 110 15.94 -11.77 -13.49
N GLY A 111 16.93 -12.64 -13.29
CA GLY A 111 17.47 -13.47 -14.37
C GLY A 111 16.46 -14.49 -14.92
N MET A 112 15.49 -14.91 -14.09
CA MET A 112 14.36 -15.71 -14.56
C MET A 112 13.38 -14.89 -15.42
N LEU A 113 13.13 -13.62 -15.08
CA LEU A 113 12.19 -12.76 -15.78
C LEU A 113 12.78 -12.13 -17.05
N ASP A 114 14.11 -12.08 -17.20
CA ASP A 114 14.80 -11.56 -18.39
C ASP A 114 14.38 -12.24 -19.71
N VAL A 115 13.77 -13.43 -19.65
CA VAL A 115 13.25 -14.13 -20.85
C VAL A 115 11.91 -13.58 -21.33
N LEU A 116 11.20 -12.82 -20.48
CA LEU A 116 9.90 -12.25 -20.78
C LEU A 116 10.09 -10.83 -21.36
N PRO A 117 9.59 -10.56 -22.58
CA PRO A 117 9.62 -9.21 -23.12
C PRO A 117 8.70 -8.30 -22.29
N ASP A 118 9.15 -7.06 -22.03
CA ASP A 118 8.38 -6.03 -21.32
C ASP A 118 7.83 -6.46 -19.94
N SER A 119 8.55 -7.38 -19.28
CA SER A 119 8.16 -7.93 -17.99
C SER A 119 8.07 -6.83 -16.91
N TYR A 120 7.00 -6.86 -16.09
CA TYR A 120 6.89 -5.95 -14.95
C TYR A 120 7.81 -6.42 -13.82
N GLU A 121 8.72 -5.55 -13.36
CA GLU A 121 9.64 -5.87 -12.27
C GLU A 121 9.03 -5.52 -10.89
N CYS A 122 8.68 -6.53 -10.09
CA CYS A 122 8.36 -6.34 -8.67
C CYS A 122 9.65 -6.19 -7.85
N THR A 123 9.70 -5.22 -6.94
CA THR A 123 10.77 -5.08 -5.95
C THR A 123 10.32 -5.59 -4.58
N TYR A 124 11.26 -6.17 -3.82
CA TYR A 124 11.00 -6.56 -2.42
C TYR A 124 11.11 -5.35 -1.50
N ASP A 125 10.10 -5.13 -0.67
CA ASP A 125 10.09 -4.11 0.38
C ASP A 125 10.48 -4.69 1.74
N SER A 126 11.78 -4.96 1.91
CA SER A 126 12.38 -5.37 3.19
C SER A 126 12.27 -4.31 4.31
N SER A 127 11.86 -3.09 3.97
CA SER A 127 11.76 -1.99 4.92
C SER A 127 10.39 -1.91 5.58
N PHE A 128 9.37 -2.57 5.01
CA PHE A 128 7.98 -2.40 5.42
C PHE A 128 7.74 -2.58 6.92
N GLU A 129 8.26 -3.67 7.52
CA GLU A 129 8.10 -3.93 8.95
C GLU A 129 8.85 -2.91 9.83
N LYS A 130 10.01 -2.43 9.38
CA LYS A 130 10.88 -1.53 10.15
C LYS A 130 10.45 -0.07 10.05
N LYS A 131 9.67 0.26 9.01
CA LYS A 131 9.26 1.60 8.64
C LYS A 131 8.07 2.12 9.45
N PHE A 132 7.23 1.21 9.92
CA PHE A 132 5.98 1.55 10.61
C PHE A 132 5.95 0.96 12.00
N GLU A 133 5.53 1.77 12.98
CA GLU A 133 5.33 1.31 14.36
C GLU A 133 4.18 0.30 14.45
N GLU A 134 3.14 0.47 13.63
CA GLU A 134 2.01 -0.44 13.50
C GLU A 134 1.77 -0.84 12.02
N PRO A 135 2.59 -1.74 11.44
CA PRO A 135 2.50 -2.08 10.02
C PRO A 135 1.14 -2.64 9.61
N GLU A 136 0.48 -3.43 10.45
CA GLU A 136 -0.84 -4.01 10.13
C GLU A 136 -1.95 -2.95 10.06
N SER A 137 -1.89 -1.95 10.93
CA SER A 137 -2.78 -0.79 10.88
C SER A 137 -2.58 -0.01 9.58
N ILE A 138 -1.33 0.21 9.16
CA ILE A 138 -0.99 0.86 7.88
C ILE A 138 -1.44 0.02 6.68
N ILE A 139 -1.22 -1.30 6.67
CA ILE A 139 -1.72 -2.21 5.63
C ILE A 139 -3.23 -2.07 5.48
N LYS A 140 -3.96 -2.03 6.60
CA LYS A 140 -5.41 -1.94 6.58
C LYS A 140 -5.89 -0.61 6.00
N LEU A 141 -5.29 0.52 6.37
CA LEU A 141 -5.61 1.82 5.77
C LEU A 141 -5.24 1.88 4.29
N ASN A 142 -4.15 1.23 3.90
CA ASN A 142 -3.72 1.18 2.50
C ASN A 142 -4.60 0.31 1.63
N ASN A 143 -5.11 -0.80 2.15
CA ASN A 143 -6.14 -1.57 1.46
C ASN A 143 -7.42 -0.76 1.23
N PHE A 144 -7.78 0.16 2.14
CA PHE A 144 -8.89 1.09 1.89
C PHE A 144 -8.55 2.03 0.73
N VAL A 145 -7.36 2.66 0.75
CA VAL A 145 -6.94 3.63 -0.26
C VAL A 145 -6.83 2.99 -1.65
N ASP A 146 -6.14 1.85 -1.75
CA ASP A 146 -5.86 1.18 -3.01
C ASP A 146 -7.12 0.58 -3.68
N ASN A 147 -8.22 0.44 -2.93
CA ASN A 147 -9.48 -0.16 -3.37
C ASN A 147 -10.68 0.74 -3.07
N ILE A 148 -10.47 2.06 -3.07
CA ILE A 148 -11.50 3.04 -2.72
C ILE A 148 -12.76 2.89 -3.58
N GLU A 149 -12.62 2.57 -4.87
CA GLU A 149 -13.74 2.34 -5.79
C GLU A 149 -14.62 1.14 -5.37
N ILE A 150 -13.99 0.08 -4.85
CA ILE A 150 -14.71 -1.09 -4.32
C ILE A 150 -15.45 -0.72 -3.03
N VAL A 151 -14.81 0.06 -2.17
CA VAL A 151 -15.40 0.56 -0.91
C VAL A 151 -16.59 1.48 -1.20
N GLU A 152 -16.43 2.44 -2.11
CA GLU A 152 -17.48 3.35 -2.56
C GLU A 152 -18.66 2.56 -3.14
N SER A 153 -18.40 1.65 -4.08
CA SER A 153 -19.44 0.82 -4.71
C SER A 153 -20.19 -0.05 -3.71
N ALA A 154 -19.49 -0.63 -2.72
CA ALA A 154 -20.12 -1.45 -1.68
C ALA A 154 -21.04 -0.63 -0.76
N LEU A 155 -20.73 0.65 -0.52
CA LEU A 155 -21.51 1.54 0.33
C LEU A 155 -22.68 2.23 -0.40
N LEU A 156 -22.57 2.45 -1.71
CA LEU A 156 -23.65 2.97 -2.55
C LEU A 156 -24.58 1.89 -3.10
N GLY A 157 -24.17 0.62 -3.02
CA GLY A 157 -24.95 -0.53 -3.46
C GLY A 157 -26.11 -0.92 -2.54
N GLU A 158 -26.72 -2.08 -2.83
CA GLU A 158 -27.81 -2.62 -2.02
C GLU A 158 -27.39 -2.86 -0.56
N ARG A 159 -28.31 -2.64 0.39
CA ARG A 159 -28.11 -2.87 1.83
C ARG A 159 -28.07 -4.36 2.20
N GLY A 160 -27.11 -5.08 1.64
CA GLY A 160 -26.81 -6.48 1.90
C GLY A 160 -25.53 -6.67 2.73
N ILE A 161 -24.99 -7.89 2.71
CA ILE A 161 -23.82 -8.27 3.50
C ILE A 161 -22.58 -7.40 3.18
N ASN A 162 -22.36 -7.09 1.90
CA ASN A 162 -21.24 -6.25 1.47
C ASN A 162 -21.35 -4.83 2.02
N TYR A 163 -22.54 -4.23 2.02
CA TYR A 163 -22.78 -2.91 2.60
C TYR A 163 -22.43 -2.89 4.10
N PHE A 164 -22.98 -3.82 4.89
CA PHE A 164 -22.77 -3.81 6.34
C PHE A 164 -21.33 -4.13 6.74
N THR A 165 -20.71 -5.11 6.09
CA THR A 165 -19.30 -5.47 6.34
C THR A 165 -18.36 -4.36 5.90
N CYS A 166 -18.62 -3.70 4.76
CA CYS A 166 -17.85 -2.55 4.30
C CYS A 166 -17.99 -1.36 5.25
N LEU A 167 -19.21 -1.03 5.69
CA LEU A 167 -19.44 0.06 6.65
C LEU A 167 -18.69 -0.16 7.96
N ASN A 168 -18.67 -1.39 8.47
CA ASN A 168 -17.88 -1.73 9.66
C ASN A 168 -16.38 -1.59 9.41
N TYR A 169 -15.89 -2.10 8.27
CA TYR A 169 -14.49 -1.91 7.87
C TYR A 169 -14.09 -0.44 7.79
N VAL A 170 -14.94 0.42 7.19
CA VAL A 170 -14.70 1.86 7.12
C VAL A 170 -14.64 2.49 8.51
N LYS A 171 -15.56 2.14 9.41
CA LYS A 171 -15.51 2.60 10.81
C LYS A 171 -14.22 2.19 11.51
N GLU A 172 -13.76 0.96 11.30
CA GLU A 172 -12.49 0.47 11.84
C GLU A 172 -11.29 1.24 11.29
N CYS A 173 -11.22 1.49 9.99
CA CYS A 173 -10.17 2.33 9.38
C CYS A 173 -10.14 3.73 9.98
N VAL A 174 -11.33 4.32 10.18
CA VAL A 174 -11.46 5.64 10.77
C VAL A 174 -10.99 5.66 12.24
N THR A 175 -11.31 4.63 13.03
CA THR A 175 -10.79 4.47 14.39
C THR A 175 -9.27 4.34 14.40
N ILE A 176 -8.71 3.47 13.55
CA ILE A 176 -7.26 3.29 13.41
C ILE A 176 -6.59 4.62 13.08
N TYR A 177 -7.11 5.36 12.10
CA TYR A 177 -6.58 6.68 11.74
C TYR A 177 -6.55 7.64 12.94
N SER A 178 -7.66 7.74 13.68
CA SER A 178 -7.75 8.63 14.84
C SER A 178 -6.71 8.29 15.90
N GLU A 179 -6.62 7.02 16.28
CA GLU A 179 -5.71 6.53 17.30
C GLU A 179 -4.25 6.69 16.89
N MET A 180 -3.91 6.32 15.65
CA MET A 180 -2.54 6.47 15.14
C MET A 180 -2.13 7.92 15.03
N LYS A 181 -3.02 8.80 14.54
CA LYS A 181 -2.74 10.23 14.46
C LYS A 181 -2.48 10.84 15.83
N ALA A 182 -3.32 10.48 16.81
CA ALA A 182 -3.17 10.93 18.19
C ALA A 182 -1.88 10.40 18.85
N THR A 183 -1.43 9.22 18.43
CA THR A 183 -0.24 8.56 19.00
C THR A 183 1.06 9.02 18.34
N TYR A 184 1.07 9.25 17.03
CA TYR A 184 2.29 9.37 16.23
C TYR A 184 2.42 10.67 15.43
N CYS A 185 1.38 11.50 15.32
CA CYS A 185 1.37 12.64 14.40
C CYS A 185 0.79 13.92 15.03
N MET A 186 1.08 14.15 16.32
CA MET A 186 0.50 15.28 17.08
C MET A 186 1.31 16.57 16.95
N ASP A 187 2.64 16.48 16.92
CA ASP A 187 3.53 17.64 16.81
C ASP A 187 4.39 17.60 15.55
N ALA A 188 5.08 18.71 15.29
CA ALA A 188 5.84 18.89 14.07
C ALA A 188 7.07 17.97 13.97
N ASP A 189 7.66 17.54 15.09
CA ASP A 189 8.84 16.66 15.06
C ASP A 189 8.42 15.23 14.74
N ASP A 190 7.33 14.78 15.35
CA ASP A 190 6.66 13.51 15.05
C ASP A 190 6.32 13.41 13.54
N VAL A 191 5.73 14.47 12.98
CA VAL A 191 5.31 14.52 11.57
C VAL A 191 6.50 14.62 10.59
N ASN A 192 7.54 15.38 10.92
CA ASN A 192 8.61 15.66 9.96
C ASN A 192 9.80 14.70 10.07
N ASN A 193 9.99 14.06 11.22
CA ASN A 193 11.18 13.28 11.50
C ASN A 193 10.83 11.88 12.01
N ARG A 194 10.31 11.76 13.24
CA ARG A 194 10.27 10.48 13.96
C ARG A 194 9.34 9.45 13.32
N PHE A 195 8.15 9.89 12.91
CA PHE A 195 7.10 9.03 12.36
C PHE A 195 6.67 9.51 10.97
N LYS A 196 7.57 10.20 10.26
CA LYS A 196 7.29 10.84 8.97
C LYS A 196 6.52 9.92 8.03
N ASP A 197 7.04 8.72 7.82
CA ASP A 197 6.43 7.73 6.94
C ASP A 197 5.01 7.30 7.38
N THR A 198 4.82 7.07 8.68
CA THR A 198 3.49 6.78 9.24
C THR A 198 2.54 7.96 9.00
N CYS A 199 2.98 9.19 9.26
CA CYS A 199 2.16 10.38 9.09
C CYS A 199 1.84 10.68 7.61
N GLU A 200 2.74 10.37 6.67
CA GLU A 200 2.49 10.46 5.24
C GLU A 200 1.38 9.50 4.79
N GLU A 201 1.41 8.25 5.28
CA GLU A 201 0.35 7.27 5.00
C GLU A 201 -1.00 7.70 5.61
N LEU A 202 -1.01 8.18 6.86
CA LEU A 202 -2.23 8.70 7.48
C LEU A 202 -2.78 9.92 6.74
N SER A 203 -1.91 10.80 6.24
CA SER A 203 -2.30 11.96 5.43
C SER A 203 -2.96 11.51 4.11
N THR A 204 -2.37 10.52 3.44
CA THR A 204 -2.92 9.93 2.23
C THR A 204 -4.31 9.34 2.48
N PHE A 205 -4.45 8.51 3.52
CA PHE A 205 -5.75 7.97 3.93
C PHE A 205 -6.78 9.08 4.18
N LYS A 206 -6.42 10.12 4.97
CA LYS A 206 -7.32 11.24 5.27
C LYS A 206 -7.83 11.91 4.00
N ASN A 207 -6.93 12.17 3.06
CA ASN A 207 -7.27 12.87 1.81
C ASN A 207 -8.23 12.04 0.98
N ILE A 208 -7.91 10.77 0.72
CA ILE A 208 -8.75 9.85 -0.06
C ILE A 208 -10.09 9.59 0.62
N TYR A 209 -10.09 9.34 1.93
CA TYR A 209 -11.32 9.19 2.69
C TYR A 209 -12.23 10.40 2.53
N THR A 210 -11.67 11.62 2.60
CA THR A 210 -12.45 12.85 2.53
C THR A 210 -12.97 13.09 1.11
N SER A 211 -12.09 13.05 0.10
CA SER A 211 -12.45 13.41 -1.28
C SER A 211 -13.29 12.34 -1.96
N GLU A 212 -12.90 11.07 -1.83
CA GLU A 212 -13.48 9.99 -2.60
C GLU A 212 -14.65 9.32 -1.90
N LEU A 213 -14.69 9.30 -0.56
CA LEU A 213 -15.76 8.62 0.16
C LEU A 213 -16.70 9.58 0.87
N TYR A 214 -16.19 10.33 1.85
CA TYR A 214 -17.01 11.13 2.75
C TYR A 214 -17.85 12.16 1.99
N ASN A 215 -17.25 12.94 1.09
CA ASN A 215 -17.96 13.96 0.32
C ASN A 215 -18.97 13.39 -0.69
N LYS A 216 -18.73 12.18 -1.23
CA LYS A 216 -19.61 11.55 -2.23
C LYS A 216 -20.80 10.85 -1.58
N VAL A 217 -20.56 10.13 -0.48
CA VAL A 217 -21.57 9.33 0.23
C VAL A 217 -22.37 10.16 1.25
N GLN A 218 -21.97 11.42 1.49
CA GLN A 218 -22.54 12.30 2.53
C GLN A 218 -24.05 12.48 2.49
N LYS A 219 -24.72 12.30 1.33
CA LYS A 219 -26.16 12.53 1.18
C LYS A 219 -27.02 11.74 2.19
N ASP A 220 -26.51 10.63 2.71
CA ASP A 220 -27.23 9.73 3.62
C ASP A 220 -26.59 9.58 5.02
N GLU A 221 -25.59 10.41 5.39
CA GLU A 221 -24.85 10.32 6.68
C GLU A 221 -24.28 8.91 7.01
N ILE A 222 -23.95 8.12 5.99
CA ILE A 222 -23.59 6.70 6.18
C ILE A 222 -22.26 6.53 6.91
N VAL A 223 -21.28 7.41 6.64
CA VAL A 223 -19.90 7.28 7.12
C VAL A 223 -19.52 8.43 8.06
N PRO A 224 -18.71 8.17 9.12
CA PRO A 224 -18.39 9.17 10.12
C PRO A 224 -17.43 10.25 9.59
N SER A 225 -17.53 11.48 10.08
CA SER A 225 -16.51 12.50 9.77
C SER A 225 -15.22 12.25 10.56
N LEU A 226 -14.06 12.32 9.89
CA LEU A 226 -12.76 12.26 10.57
C LEU A 226 -12.56 13.37 11.60
N SER A 227 -13.22 14.52 11.46
CA SER A 227 -13.12 15.63 12.41
C SER A 227 -14.01 15.46 13.64
N SER A 228 -15.05 14.63 13.56
CA SER A 228 -15.99 14.39 14.67
C SER A 228 -15.50 13.37 15.69
N ILE A 229 -14.38 12.69 15.40
CA ILE A 229 -13.91 11.58 16.22
C ILE A 229 -12.86 12.07 17.21
N PRO A 230 -13.02 11.77 18.51
CA PRO A 230 -12.02 12.09 19.50
C PRO A 230 -10.68 11.45 19.15
N LEU A 231 -9.62 12.25 19.22
CA LEU A 231 -8.25 11.76 19.16
C LEU A 231 -7.94 11.09 20.49
N VAL A 232 -7.91 9.75 20.51
CA VAL A 232 -7.59 8.95 21.69
C VAL A 232 -6.22 8.32 21.46
N PRO A 233 -5.15 8.78 22.11
CA PRO A 233 -3.84 8.17 21.99
C PRO A 233 -3.86 6.75 22.55
N ARG A 234 -3.19 5.81 21.86
CA ARG A 234 -2.87 4.50 22.44
C ARG A 234 -1.62 4.63 23.30
N VAL A 235 -1.52 3.80 24.33
CA VAL A 235 -0.30 3.71 25.14
C VAL A 235 0.83 3.23 24.23
N ARG A 236 1.86 4.06 24.06
CA ARG A 236 3.09 3.70 23.34
C ARG A 236 3.78 2.55 24.09
N PHE A 237 3.70 1.33 23.58
CA PHE A 237 4.60 0.26 24.05
C PHE A 237 5.97 0.49 23.43
N SER A 238 6.91 1.07 24.18
CA SER A 238 8.30 1.07 23.74
C SER A 238 8.82 -0.36 23.76
N GLN A 239 9.23 -0.85 22.59
CA GLN A 239 9.90 -2.14 22.39
C GLN A 239 11.35 -2.11 22.95
N GLU A 240 11.65 -1.32 23.98
CA GLU A 240 13.00 -1.12 24.53
C GLU A 240 13.39 -2.14 25.62
N ARG A 241 12.67 -3.27 25.74
CA ARG A 241 12.95 -4.31 26.75
C ARG A 241 13.24 -5.70 26.17
N ARG A 242 13.95 -5.79 25.04
CA ARG A 242 14.51 -7.07 24.57
C ARG A 242 16.04 -7.20 24.53
N ASP A 243 16.79 -6.12 24.76
CA ASP A 243 18.27 -6.19 24.68
C ASP A 243 18.99 -6.00 26.04
N LYS A 244 18.29 -6.16 27.18
CA LYS A 244 18.92 -6.03 28.51
C LYS A 244 18.60 -7.13 29.51
N ALA A 245 18.29 -8.33 29.02
CA ALA A 245 18.20 -9.54 29.83
C ALA A 245 19.00 -10.67 29.17
N SER A 246 20.30 -10.43 28.99
CA SER A 246 21.28 -11.49 28.74
C SER A 246 22.57 -11.08 29.43
N ILE A 247 22.96 -11.86 30.44
CA ILE A 247 24.24 -11.83 31.16
C ILE A 247 24.35 -10.74 32.26
N SER A 248 23.77 -11.04 33.43
CA SER A 248 24.38 -10.68 34.71
C SER A 248 24.85 -11.98 35.38
N SER A 249 26.12 -12.32 35.22
CA SER A 249 26.83 -13.19 36.15
C SER A 249 27.82 -12.32 36.90
N GLU A 250 27.57 -12.14 38.19
CA GLU A 250 28.48 -11.49 39.13
C GLU A 250 29.83 -12.21 39.18
N HIS A 251 30.93 -11.47 39.08
CA HIS A 251 32.04 -11.64 40.02
C HIS A 251 32.78 -10.33 40.23
N ASP A 252 33.07 -10.11 41.50
CA ASP A 252 33.66 -8.99 42.19
C ASP A 252 35.15 -8.83 41.84
N ASP A 253 35.64 -7.60 41.72
CA ASP A 253 36.80 -7.13 42.49
C ASP A 253 37.17 -5.67 42.18
N SER A 254 37.50 -4.99 43.27
CA SER A 254 37.82 -3.57 43.46
C SER A 254 38.98 -2.98 42.64
N VAL A 255 38.91 -1.67 42.36
CA VAL A 255 39.89 -0.59 42.71
C VAL A 255 39.67 0.65 41.79
N ASN A 256 39.42 1.81 42.41
CA ASN A 256 39.34 3.16 41.81
C ASN A 256 40.74 3.86 41.87
N PRO A 257 40.93 5.11 41.38
CA PRO A 257 40.81 5.65 40.02
C PRO A 257 42.13 6.37 39.58
N VAL A 258 42.42 6.56 38.30
CA VAL A 258 43.48 7.52 37.87
C VAL A 258 43.05 8.36 36.67
N THR A 259 43.13 9.66 36.92
CA THR A 259 43.05 10.83 36.06
C THR A 259 43.90 10.77 34.79
N GLY A 260 43.37 11.27 33.67
CA GLY A 260 44.14 11.60 32.48
C GLY A 260 43.40 12.56 31.56
N ALA A 261 43.68 13.85 31.69
CA ALA A 261 43.23 14.88 30.76
C ALA A 261 43.97 14.78 29.42
N ILE A 262 43.26 14.85 28.30
CA ILE A 262 43.82 15.22 26.99
C ILE A 262 42.88 16.21 26.30
N SER A 263 43.47 17.35 25.97
CA SER A 263 42.86 18.50 25.31
C SER A 263 42.78 18.32 23.79
N THR A 264 41.69 18.82 23.21
CA THR A 264 41.58 19.59 21.95
C THR A 264 42.21 19.06 20.66
N VAL A 265 41.37 18.71 19.68
CA VAL A 265 41.52 19.16 18.28
C VAL A 265 40.13 19.50 17.73
N GLY A 266 39.92 20.78 17.41
CA GLY A 266 38.78 21.26 16.64
C GLY A 266 38.95 20.93 15.16
N GLY A 267 37.86 20.45 14.56
CA GLY A 267 37.73 20.28 13.11
C GLY A 267 36.28 20.52 12.73
N SER A 268 36.03 21.65 12.09
CA SER A 268 34.72 22.01 11.54
C SER A 268 34.30 20.99 10.49
N VAL A 269 33.26 20.19 10.77
CA VAL A 269 32.55 19.42 9.73
C VAL A 269 31.36 20.26 9.27
N VAL A 270 31.64 21.20 8.37
CA VAL A 270 30.62 21.84 7.54
C VAL A 270 30.38 20.90 6.34
N GLY A 271 29.14 20.49 6.15
CA GLY A 271 28.67 19.97 4.87
C GLY A 271 28.63 18.45 4.70
N MET A 272 27.82 17.76 5.51
CA MET A 272 27.34 16.40 5.17
C MET A 272 25.81 16.30 5.23
N GLY A 273 25.11 17.42 4.98
CA GLY A 273 23.64 17.47 4.94
C GLY A 273 23.03 17.16 3.57
N THR A 274 23.83 17.16 2.49
CA THR A 274 23.32 17.01 1.11
C THR A 274 23.26 15.56 0.64
N PHE A 275 23.95 14.62 1.28
CA PHE A 275 23.87 13.20 0.94
C PHE A 275 22.59 12.52 1.45
N LEU A 276 22.00 13.00 2.55
CA LEU A 276 20.72 12.47 3.06
C LEU A 276 19.54 12.83 2.13
N LEU A 277 19.59 13.98 1.46
CA LEU A 277 18.58 14.38 0.47
C LEU A 277 18.60 13.49 -0.79
N LEU A 278 19.77 12.97 -1.17
CA LEU A 278 19.89 12.03 -2.29
C LEU A 278 19.41 10.63 -1.90
N MET A 279 19.69 10.15 -0.68
CA MET A 279 19.16 8.85 -0.22
C MET A 279 17.63 8.85 -0.09
N TYR A 280 17.02 9.98 0.27
CA TYR A 280 15.55 10.14 0.25
C TYR A 280 14.94 10.02 -1.16
N GLN A 281 15.71 10.29 -2.22
CA GLN A 281 15.25 10.13 -3.60
C GLN A 281 15.29 8.68 -4.08
N PHE A 282 15.99 7.79 -3.37
CA PHE A 282 16.17 6.37 -3.72
C PHE A 282 15.54 5.40 -2.72
N THR A 283 14.81 5.88 -1.72
CA THR A 283 13.99 5.01 -0.85
C THR A 283 12.93 4.31 -1.71
N PRO A 284 12.80 2.97 -1.68
CA PRO A 284 11.98 2.16 -2.62
C PRO A 284 10.50 2.55 -2.73
N PHE A 285 10.04 3.44 -1.87
CA PHE A 285 8.64 3.76 -1.65
C PHE A 285 8.22 5.14 -2.19
N ARG A 286 9.16 6.00 -2.61
CA ARG A 286 8.78 7.18 -3.42
C ARG A 286 8.06 6.72 -4.69
N SER A 287 8.35 5.53 -5.22
CA SER A 287 7.59 4.96 -6.34
C SER A 287 6.21 4.46 -5.93
N TRP A 288 6.00 3.96 -4.69
CA TRP A 288 4.67 3.53 -4.22
C TRP A 288 3.72 4.72 -4.01
N VAL A 289 4.17 5.74 -3.28
CA VAL A 289 3.37 6.96 -3.04
C VAL A 289 3.21 7.77 -4.33
N ARG A 290 4.26 7.90 -5.17
CA ARG A 290 4.16 8.61 -6.45
C ARG A 290 3.31 7.86 -7.47
N SER A 291 3.41 6.52 -7.56
CA SER A 291 2.51 5.74 -8.43
C SER A 291 1.06 5.81 -7.99
N ARG A 292 0.79 5.88 -6.68
CA ARG A 292 -0.57 6.15 -6.15
C ARG A 292 -1.10 7.53 -6.55
N VAL A 293 -0.28 8.57 -6.45
CA VAL A 293 -0.65 9.95 -6.83
C VAL A 293 -0.79 10.11 -8.36
N GLU A 294 0.07 9.47 -9.16
CA GLU A 294 0.00 9.48 -10.62
C GLU A 294 -1.17 8.63 -11.15
N ARG A 295 -1.47 7.49 -10.51
CA ARG A 295 -2.65 6.65 -10.83
C ARG A 295 -3.97 7.42 -10.66
N GLN A 296 -4.09 8.26 -9.63
CA GLN A 296 -5.30 9.04 -9.42
C GLN A 296 -5.43 10.26 -10.32
N LYS A 297 -4.32 10.86 -10.77
CA LYS A 297 -4.37 11.89 -11.82
C LYS A 297 -4.88 11.29 -13.14
N GLY A 298 -4.44 10.07 -13.49
CA GLY A 298 -4.92 9.37 -14.69
C GLY A 298 -6.40 8.97 -14.65
N ILE A 299 -6.95 8.66 -13.46
CA ILE A 299 -8.38 8.32 -13.30
C ILE A 299 -9.26 9.58 -13.32
N GLY A 300 -8.81 10.68 -12.71
CA GLY A 300 -9.52 11.97 -12.76
C GLY A 300 -9.61 12.58 -14.16
N ASP A 301 -8.58 12.39 -14.99
CA ASP A 301 -8.54 12.92 -16.35
C ASP A 301 -9.33 12.06 -17.37
N HIS A 302 -9.66 10.79 -17.05
CA HIS A 302 -10.38 9.89 -17.96
C HIS A 302 -11.91 9.91 -17.80
N LEU A 303 -12.43 10.52 -16.73
CA LEU A 303 -13.88 10.62 -16.46
C LEU A 303 -14.52 11.91 -17.00
N ASP A 304 -13.76 12.79 -17.66
CA ASP A 304 -14.26 14.09 -18.16
C ASP A 304 -14.02 14.33 -19.67
N ARG A 305 -13.75 13.30 -20.48
CA ARG A 305 -13.52 13.51 -21.93
C ARG A 305 -14.04 12.45 -22.91
N GLU A 306 -14.61 11.33 -22.49
CA GLU A 306 -15.07 10.30 -23.45
C GLU A 306 -16.57 9.97 -23.44
N GLU A 307 -17.40 10.66 -22.64
CA GLU A 307 -18.86 10.42 -22.63
C GLU A 307 -19.72 11.66 -22.93
N MET A 308 -19.19 12.63 -23.70
CA MET A 308 -19.98 13.79 -24.18
C MET A 308 -19.78 14.22 -25.65
N ASP A 309 -19.04 13.46 -26.49
CA ASP A 309 -18.76 13.87 -27.89
C ASP A 309 -19.41 13.02 -28.99
N HIS A 310 -20.33 12.12 -28.65
CA HIS A 310 -21.08 11.33 -29.64
C HIS A 310 -22.59 11.43 -29.50
N MET A 311 -23.12 12.65 -29.42
CA MET A 311 -24.53 12.90 -29.70
C MET A 311 -24.83 14.36 -30.02
N CYS A 312 -24.16 14.94 -31.01
CA CYS A 312 -24.63 16.12 -31.72
C CYS A 312 -23.88 16.27 -33.04
N LEU A 313 -24.56 16.78 -34.07
CA LEU A 313 -24.09 17.09 -35.44
C LEU A 313 -24.28 15.96 -36.47
N ASN A 314 -25.53 15.81 -36.90
CA ASN A 314 -25.82 15.74 -38.34
C ASN A 314 -27.17 16.39 -38.64
N GLY A 315 -27.12 17.50 -39.39
CA GLY A 315 -28.27 18.31 -39.76
C GLY A 315 -27.83 19.52 -40.59
N HIS A 316 -27.22 19.26 -41.74
CA HIS A 316 -26.77 20.22 -42.74
C HIS A 316 -27.98 20.91 -43.41
N GLY A 317 -27.92 22.24 -43.64
CA GLY A 317 -28.89 22.89 -44.54
C GLY A 317 -29.10 24.39 -44.42
N ASN A 318 -28.07 25.17 -44.75
CA ASN A 318 -28.07 26.44 -45.52
C ASN A 318 -29.20 27.50 -45.46
N ASN A 319 -28.70 28.76 -45.49
CA ASN A 319 -29.22 29.98 -46.14
C ASN A 319 -29.97 31.05 -45.32
N SER A 320 -29.19 32.10 -44.99
CA SER A 320 -29.35 33.48 -45.51
C SER A 320 -30.38 34.45 -44.89
N ILE A 321 -29.87 35.68 -44.64
CA ILE A 321 -30.51 37.00 -44.78
C ILE A 321 -31.25 37.59 -43.54
N TYR A 322 -30.62 38.63 -42.99
CA TYR A 322 -31.12 39.93 -42.48
C TYR A 322 -32.50 40.10 -41.78
N SER A 323 -32.43 40.97 -40.75
CA SER A 323 -33.34 42.09 -40.41
C SER A 323 -34.54 41.82 -39.48
N ASP A 324 -34.47 42.58 -38.37
CA ASP A 324 -35.51 43.34 -37.66
C ASP A 324 -36.80 42.69 -37.13
N ASP A 325 -36.93 42.83 -35.81
CA ASP A 325 -37.98 43.56 -35.08
C ASP A 325 -39.48 43.21 -35.27
N MET A 326 -40.12 43.16 -34.10
CA MET A 326 -41.55 43.26 -33.80
C MET A 326 -42.58 42.24 -34.34
N GLY A 327 -43.36 41.69 -33.40
CA GLY A 327 -44.82 41.87 -33.47
C GLY A 327 -45.71 40.63 -33.55
N TYR A 328 -46.23 40.23 -32.39
CA TYR A 328 -47.59 39.77 -32.08
C TYR A 328 -48.37 38.77 -32.98
N ASN A 329 -48.78 37.70 -32.28
CA ASN A 329 -50.14 37.15 -32.15
C ASN A 329 -50.80 36.25 -33.20
N MET A 330 -51.33 35.16 -32.61
CA MET A 330 -52.61 34.49 -32.81
C MET A 330 -52.85 33.65 -34.06
N GLY A 331 -53.39 32.45 -33.82
CA GLY A 331 -54.26 31.79 -34.78
C GLY A 331 -54.24 30.28 -34.71
N TYR A 332 -55.11 29.71 -33.88
CA TYR A 332 -55.49 28.30 -33.85
C TYR A 332 -55.86 27.76 -35.24
N ASN A 333 -55.60 26.48 -35.49
CA ASN A 333 -56.68 25.49 -35.61
C ASN A 333 -56.12 24.06 -35.73
N ALA A 334 -56.78 23.18 -34.98
CA ALA A 334 -56.60 21.75 -34.99
C ALA A 334 -57.29 21.10 -36.20
N MET A 335 -56.80 19.93 -36.59
CA MET A 335 -57.65 18.75 -36.82
C MET A 335 -56.87 17.49 -36.46
#